data_AF-A0A1Q6A2B6-F1
#
_entry.id   AF-A0A1Q6A2B6-F1
#
_cell.length_a   1.000
_cell.length_b   1.000
_cell.length_c   1.000
_cell.angle_alpha   90.00
_cell.angle_beta   90.00
_cell.angle_gamma   90.00
#
_symmetry.space_group_name_H-M   'P 1'
#
loop_
_entity.id
_entity.type
_entity.pdbx_description
1 polymer ?
#
loop_
_entity_poly.entity_id
_entity_poly.type
_entity_poly.pdbx_seq_one_letter_code
_entity_poly.pdbx_strand_id
1 'polypeptide(L)' 'MNRKIKVNTPDTRSVDIDDAYALEFWAREFNVSQEKVKAAVLAAGTAALDVKRELKK' A
#
# COMPACT_ATOMS: atom_id res chain seq x y z
N MET A 1 5.37 -21.56 -23.07
CA MET A 1 4.87 -21.11 -21.75
C MET A 1 5.43 -19.72 -21.48
N ASN A 2 4.67 -18.66 -21.75
CA ASN A 2 5.16 -17.28 -21.58
C ASN A 2 4.52 -16.65 -20.35
N ARG A 3 4.87 -17.12 -19.15
CA ARG A 3 4.67 -16.31 -17.95
C ARG A 3 5.81 -15.31 -17.90
N LYS A 4 5.62 -14.21 -18.63
CA LYS A 4 6.32 -12.96 -18.34
C LYS A 4 5.87 -12.60 -16.94
N ILE A 5 6.53 -13.14 -15.92
CA ILE A 5 6.43 -12.57 -14.59
C ILE A 5 7.12 -11.23 -14.76
N LYS A 6 6.33 -10.23 -15.18
CA LYS A 6 6.59 -8.84 -14.82
C LYS A 6 6.62 -8.92 -13.31
N VAL A 7 7.82 -9.12 -12.76
CA VAL A 7 8.15 -8.68 -11.41
C VAL A 7 7.87 -7.19 -11.53
N ASN A 8 6.60 -6.84 -11.29
CA ASN A 8 6.21 -5.55 -10.83
C ASN A 8 7.13 -5.38 -9.64
N THR A 9 8.21 -4.62 -9.85
CA THR A 9 9.18 -4.24 -8.82
C THR A 9 8.34 -4.05 -7.58
N PRO A 10 8.43 -4.95 -6.57
CA PRO A 10 7.60 -4.80 -5.40
C PRO A 10 7.86 -3.37 -4.97
N ASP A 11 6.82 -2.53 -4.95
CA ASP A 11 6.95 -1.17 -4.43
C ASP A 11 7.61 -1.36 -3.07
N THR A 12 8.93 -1.17 -3.00
CA THR A 12 9.75 -1.52 -1.83
C THR A 12 9.49 -0.56 -0.68
N ARG A 13 8.59 0.39 -0.92
CA ARG A 13 8.12 1.36 0.03
C ARG A 13 7.13 0.69 0.97
N SER A 14 7.48 0.72 2.23
CA SER A 14 6.54 0.41 3.30
C SER A 14 5.73 1.66 3.65
N VAL A 15 4.47 1.46 4.01
CA VAL A 15 3.61 2.46 4.65
C VAL A 15 3.92 2.41 6.14
N ASP A 16 4.53 3.47 6.63
CA ASP A 16 4.68 3.68 8.06
C ASP A 16 3.41 4.35 8.61
N ILE A 17 2.85 3.79 9.68
CA ILE A 17 1.61 4.29 10.31
C ILE A 17 1.88 5.27 11.45
N ASP A 18 3.13 5.38 11.88
CA ASP A 18 3.61 6.36 12.86
C ASP A 18 3.98 7.66 12.13
N ASP A 19 4.45 7.55 10.89
CA ASP A 19 4.75 8.70 10.04
C ASP A 19 3.48 9.27 9.37
N ALA A 20 3.04 10.42 9.89
CA ALA A 20 1.85 11.12 9.36
C ALA A 20 2.03 11.55 7.89
N TYR A 21 3.26 11.83 7.46
CA TYR A 21 3.56 12.22 6.09
C TYR A 21 3.45 11.02 5.13
N ALA A 22 3.90 9.84 5.56
CA ALA A 22 3.67 8.60 4.83
C ALA A 22 2.17 8.31 4.69
N LEU A 23 1.39 8.41 5.76
CA LEU A 23 -0.06 8.22 5.70
C LEU A 23 -0.74 9.21 4.74
N GLU A 24 -0.34 10.49 4.75
CA GLU A 24 -0.89 11.49 3.81
C GLU A 24 -0.49 11.19 2.36
N PHE A 25 0.78 10.83 2.13
CA PHE A 25 1.29 10.47 0.80
C PHE A 25 0.53 9.28 0.22
N TRP A 26 0.36 8.21 1.00
CA TRP A 26 -0.36 7.02 0.58
C TRP A 26 -1.87 7.23 0.49
N ALA A 27 -2.45 8.06 1.35
CA ALA A 27 -3.86 8.47 1.24
C ALA A 27 -4.12 9.15 -0.12
N ARG A 28 -3.20 10.02 -0.55
CA ARG A 28 -3.25 10.66 -1.87
C ARG A 28 -3.06 9.67 -3.02
N GLU A 29 -2.05 8.81 -2.94
CA GLU A 29 -1.76 7.80 -3.96
C GLU A 29 -2.89 6.78 -4.15
N PHE A 30 -3.46 6.31 -3.04
CA PHE A 30 -4.57 5.36 -3.06
C PHE A 30 -5.94 6.03 -3.19
N ASN A 31 -5.99 7.36 -3.12
CA ASN A 31 -7.21 8.15 -3.14
C ASN A 31 -8.22 7.72 -2.05
N VAL A 32 -7.73 7.45 -0.84
CA VAL A 32 -8.53 7.07 0.33
C VAL A 32 -8.13 7.92 1.54
N SER A 33 -8.92 7.91 2.60
CA SER A 33 -8.57 8.59 3.85
C SER A 33 -7.38 7.94 4.57
N GLN A 34 -6.62 8.72 5.33
CA GLN A 34 -5.50 8.21 6.16
C GLN A 34 -5.93 7.07 7.08
N GLU A 35 -7.15 7.12 7.62
CA GLU A 35 -7.73 6.06 8.45
C GLU A 35 -7.89 4.75 7.68
N LYS A 36 -8.33 4.82 6.41
CA LYS A 36 -8.43 3.64 5.53
C LYS A 36 -7.06 3.08 5.17
N VAL A 37 -6.08 3.95 4.93
CA VAL A 37 -4.68 3.50 4.73
C VAL A 37 -4.20 2.77 5.96
N LYS A 38 -4.37 3.35 7.15
CA LYS A 38 -3.95 2.75 8.43
C LYS A 38 -4.64 1.40 8.68
N ALA A 39 -5.95 1.31 8.46
CA ALA A 39 -6.69 0.06 8.58
C ALA A 39 -6.21 -1.01 7.59
N ALA A 40 -5.97 -0.63 6.33
CA ALA A 40 -5.44 -1.54 5.32
C ALA A 40 -4.00 -1.98 5.65
N VAL A 41 -3.17 -1.11 6.23
CA VAL A 41 -1.84 -1.49 6.73
C VAL A 41 -1.91 -2.45 7.90
N LEU A 42 -2.88 -2.29 8.80
CA LEU A 42 -3.10 -3.22 9.91
C LEU A 42 -3.61 -4.59 9.44
N ALA A 43 -4.35 -4.64 8.33
CA ALA A 43 -4.90 -5.87 7.76
C ALA A 43 -3.90 -6.62 6.85
N ALA A 44 -3.22 -5.88 5.96
CA ALA A 44 -2.36 -6.40 4.90
C ALA A 44 -0.85 -6.36 5.25
N GLY A 45 -0.49 -5.57 6.27
CA GLY A 45 0.89 -5.30 6.67
C GLY A 45 1.42 -3.98 6.11
N THR A 46 2.64 -3.62 6.49
CA THR A 46 3.26 -2.33 6.12
C THR A 46 3.69 -2.27 4.66
N ALA A 47 3.56 -3.32 3.87
CA ALA A 47 3.92 -3.27 2.46
C ALA A 47 2.87 -2.49 1.65
N ALA A 48 3.25 -1.38 1.01
CA ALA A 48 2.32 -0.56 0.24
C ALA A 48 1.61 -1.33 -0.89
N LEU A 49 2.28 -2.33 -1.44
CA LEU A 49 1.68 -3.21 -2.44
C LEU A 49 0.54 -4.04 -1.86
N ASP A 50 0.67 -4.54 -0.63
CA ASP A 50 -0.38 -5.33 0.01
C ASP A 50 -1.54 -4.44 0.47
N VAL A 51 -1.23 -3.25 1.02
CA VAL A 51 -2.21 -2.19 1.32
C VAL A 51 -3.03 -1.84 0.08
N LYS A 52 -2.37 -1.63 -1.06
CA LYS A 52 -3.04 -1.34 -2.35
C LYS A 52 -3.92 -2.50 -2.81
N ARG A 53 -3.52 -3.74 -2.55
CA ARG A 53 -4.31 -4.94 -2.87
C ARG A 53 -5.53 -5.06 -1.98
N GLU A 54 -5.39 -4.81 -0.68
CA GLU A 54 -6.49 -4.80 0.28
C GLU A 54 -7.50 -3.68 -0.03
N LEU A 55 -7.01 -2.48 -0.39
CA LEU A 55 -7.87 -1.35 -0.79
C LEU A 55 -8.57 -1.56 -2.15
N LYS A 56 -8.06 -2.45 -3.01
CA LYS A 56 -8.65 -2.79 -4.31
C LYS A 56 -9.63 -3.97 -4.26
N LYS A 57 -9.75 -4.62 -3.10
CA LYS A 57 -10.65 -5.74 -2.88
C LYS A 57 -12.08 -5.26 -2.71
#